data_AF-X0SZA2-F1
#
_entry.id   AF-X0SZA2-F1
#
_cell.length_a   1.000
_cell.length_b   1.000
_cell.length_c   1.000
_cell.angle_alpha   90.00
_cell.angle_beta   90.00
_cell.angle_gamma   90.00
#
_symmetry.space_group_name_H-M   'P 1'
#
loop_
_entity.id
_entity.type
_entity.pdbx_description
1 polymer ?
#
loop_
_entity_poly.entity_id
_entity_poly.type
_entity_poly.pdbx_seq_one_letter_code
_entity_poly.pdbx_strand_id
1 'polypeptide(L)' 'YFFLERYKMSYVEELKAFVDAVAKDKEPPVTGNDGLQPVLIGVAALKSLKEKKPVKIEEVFK' A
#
# COMPACT_ATOMS: atom_id res chain seq x y z
N TYR A 1 11.73 15.46 -15.93
CA TYR A 1 12.51 14.95 -14.79
C TYR A 1 11.79 13.71 -14.29
N PHE A 2 12.40 12.54 -14.45
CA PHE A 2 11.72 11.25 -14.59
C PHE A 2 11.59 10.55 -13.23
N PHE A 3 10.43 9.92 -12.99
CA PHE A 3 9.96 9.29 -11.75
C PHE A 3 11.04 8.61 -10.88
N LEU A 4 12.03 7.97 -11.49
CA LEU A 4 13.15 7.30 -10.82
C LEU A 4 14.03 8.24 -9.97
N GLU A 5 14.32 9.46 -10.42
CA GLU A 5 15.15 10.39 -9.63
C GLU A 5 14.44 10.83 -8.35
N ARG A 6 13.11 10.99 -8.42
CA ARG A 6 12.29 11.39 -7.26
C ARG A 6 12.22 10.30 -6.18
N TYR A 7 12.25 9.03 -6.57
CA TYR A 7 12.04 7.87 -5.70
C TYR A 7 13.26 6.98 -5.53
N LYS A 8 14.42 7.39 -6.05
CA LYS A 8 15.67 6.60 -5.98
C LYS A 8 15.97 6.13 -4.56
N MET A 9 15.88 7.03 -3.58
CA MET A 9 16.13 6.68 -2.18
C MET A 9 15.06 5.73 -1.64
N SER A 10 13.80 5.88 -2.02
CA SER A 10 12.72 4.97 -1.61
C SER A 10 12.95 3.54 -2.07
N TYR A 11 13.36 3.34 -3.33
CA TYR A 11 13.72 2.00 -3.83
C TYR A 11 14.94 1.40 -3.13
N VAL A 12 15.96 2.22 -2.84
CA VAL A 12 17.15 1.75 -2.10
C VAL A 12 16.77 1.29 -0.69
N GLU A 13 15.94 2.06 0.02
CA GLU A 13 15.50 1.68 1.37
C GLU A 13 14.56 0.47 1.37
N GLU A 14 13.67 0.35 0.38
CA GLU A 14 12.81 -0.83 0.22
C GLU A 14 13.63 -2.11 0.03
N LEU A 15 14.63 -2.08 -0.85
CA LEU A 15 15.51 -3.24 -1.09
C LEU A 15 16.33 -3.61 0.15
N LYS A 16 16.85 -2.62 0.89
CA LYS A 16 17.55 -2.87 2.15
C LYS A 16 16.62 -3.52 3.18
N ALA A 17 15.40 -3.01 3.33
CA ALA A 17 14.42 -3.55 4.27
C ALA A 17 14.04 -4.99 3.91
N PHE A 18 13.86 -5.28 2.62
CA PHE A 18 13.58 -6.63 2.12
C PHE A 18 14.72 -7.60 2.44
N VAL A 19 15.96 -7.26 2.07
CA VAL A 19 17.13 -8.11 2.33
C VAL A 19 17.31 -8.36 3.82
N ASP A 20 17.14 -7.33 4.65
CA ASP A 20 17.26 -7.45 6.11
C ASP A 20 16.16 -8.33 6.72
N ALA A 21 14.92 -8.25 6.20
CA ALA A 21 13.81 -9.10 6.63
C ALA A 21 14.09 -10.58 6.33
N VAL A 22 14.54 -10.87 5.11
CA VAL A 22 14.87 -12.24 4.68
C VAL A 22 16.08 -12.79 5.43
N ALA A 23 17.16 -12.00 5.55
CA ALA A 23 18.39 -12.47 6.17
C ALA A 23 18.27 -12.74 7.68
N LYS A 24 17.32 -12.07 8.36
CA LYS A 24 17.11 -12.18 9.81
C LYS A 24 15.84 -12.93 10.19
N ASP A 25 15.12 -13.49 9.21
CA ASP A 25 13.82 -14.15 9.41
C ASP A 25 12.86 -13.31 10.27
N LYS A 26 12.69 -12.05 9.90
CA LYS A 26 11.79 -11.10 10.59
C LYS A 26 10.70 -10.60 9.66
N GLU A 27 9.61 -10.13 10.24
CA GLU A 27 8.52 -9.50 9.50
C GLU A 27 9.01 -8.22 8.79
N PRO A 28 8.69 -8.04 7.49
CA PRO A 28 9.01 -6.81 6.79
C PRO A 28 8.18 -5.64 7.34
N PRO A 29 8.67 -4.38 7.22
CA PRO A 29 7.96 -3.20 7.70
C PRO A 29 6.65 -2.92 6.95
N VAL A 30 6.43 -3.55 5.80
CA VAL A 30 5.21 -3.48 5.00
C VAL A 30 4.81 -4.92 4.65
N THR A 31 3.59 -5.27 5.03
CA THR A 31 3.01 -6.61 4.86
C THR A 31 2.02 -6.66 3.70
N GLY A 32 1.52 -7.85 3.39
CA GLY A 32 0.42 -8.00 2.42
C GLY A 32 -0.85 -7.26 2.83
N ASN A 33 -1.12 -7.12 4.14
CA ASN A 33 -2.28 -6.36 4.62
C ASN A 33 -2.13 -4.87 4.31
N ASP A 34 -0.93 -4.31 4.46
CA ASP A 34 -0.66 -2.91 4.11
C ASP A 34 -0.85 -2.64 2.60
N GLY A 35 -0.64 -3.65 1.76
CA GLY A 35 -0.97 -3.61 0.33
C GLY A 35 -2.47 -3.74 0.03
N LEU A 36 -3.22 -4.48 0.84
CA LEU A 36 -4.67 -4.67 0.69
C LEU A 36 -5.46 -3.40 1.04
N GLN A 37 -5.12 -2.73 2.14
CA GLN A 37 -5.85 -1.54 2.61
C GLN A 37 -6.03 -0.45 1.53
N PRO A 38 -5.00 0.00 0.79
CA PRO A 38 -5.18 1.03 -0.24
C PRO A 38 -6.05 0.57 -1.41
N VAL A 39 -6.07 -0.72 -1.73
CA VAL A 39 -6.98 -1.28 -2.73
C VAL A 39 -8.43 -1.14 -2.27
N LEU A 40 -8.71 -1.52 -1.02
CA LEU A 40 -10.04 -1.38 -0.43
C LEU A 40 -10.49 0.08 -0.35
N ILE A 41 -9.57 0.99 0.01
CA ILE A 41 -9.82 2.44 0.00
C ILE A 41 -10.17 2.91 -1.40
N GLY A 42 -9.45 2.47 -2.43
CA GLY A 42 -9.74 2.83 -3.83
C GLY A 42 -11.12 2.33 -4.28
N VAL A 43 -11.50 1.11 -3.92
CA VAL A 43 -12.83 0.55 -4.23
C VAL A 43 -13.94 1.32 -3.50
N ALA A 44 -13.77 1.61 -2.22
CA ALA A 44 -14.72 2.40 -1.44
C ALA A 44 -14.86 3.83 -1.96
N ALA A 45 -13.75 4.47 -2.35
CA ALA A 45 -13.76 5.80 -2.96
C ALA A 45 -14.52 5.81 -4.30
N LEU A 46 -14.33 4.77 -5.14
CA LEU A 46 -15.09 4.63 -6.39
C LEU A 46 -16.59 4.47 -6.13
N LYS A 47 -16.98 3.68 -5.12
CA LYS A 47 -18.40 3.55 -4.71
C LYS A 47 -18.95 4.88 -4.18
N SER A 48 -18.19 5.56 -3.32
CA SER A 48 -18.54 6.88 -2.77
C SER A 48 -18.78 7.91 -3.87
N LEU A 49 -17.94 7.93 -4.90
CA LEU A 49 -18.09 8.82 -6.05
C LEU A 49 -19.42 8.57 -6.79
N LYS A 50 -19.78 7.30 -7.00
CA LYS A 50 -21.02 6.90 -7.70
C LYS A 50 -22.27 7.21 -6.89
N GLU A 51 -22.22 6.98 -5.57
CA GLU A 51 -23.38 7.13 -4.68
C GLU A 51 -23.52 8.55 -4.09
N LYS A 52 -22.52 9.41 -4.30
CA LYS A 52 -22.45 10.78 -3.74
C LYS A 52 -22.64 10.82 -2.22
N LYS A 53 -22.14 9.80 -1.52
CA LYS A 53 -22.12 9.72 -0.06
C LYS A 53 -20.84 9.03 0.42
N PRO A 54 -20.40 9.29 1.67
CA PRO A 54 -19.33 8.53 2.28
C PRO A 54 -19.67 7.03 2.33
N VAL A 55 -18.67 6.20 2.06
CA VAL A 55 -18.75 4.73 2.07
C VAL A 55 -17.73 4.22 3.07
N LYS A 56 -18.15 3.34 3.97
CA LYS A 56 -17.26 2.65 4.90
C LYS A 56 -16.53 1.50 4.21
N ILE A 57 -15.31 1.19 4.63
CA ILE A 57 -14.51 0.10 4.04
C ILE A 57 -15.21 -1.26 4.19
N GLU A 58 -15.92 -1.46 5.31
CA GLU A 58 -16.67 -2.69 5.60
C GLU A 58 -17.83 -2.95 4.61
N GLU A 59 -18.21 -1.94 3.82
CA GLU A 59 -19.22 -2.09 2.77
C GLU A 59 -18.68 -2.72 1.47
N VAL A 60 -17.35 -2.75 1.30
CA VAL A 60 -16.68 -3.30 0.10
C VAL A 60 -15.81 -4.51 0.41
N PHE A 61 -15.56 -4.80 1.69
CA PHE A 61 -14.79 -5.94 2.16
C PHE A 61 -15.33 -6.39 3.52
N LYS A 62 -15.58 -7.70 3.67
CA LYS A 62 -16.11 -8.32 4.89
C LYS A 62 -15.08 -9.24 5.51
#